data_AF-A0A961P5D0-F1
#
_entry.id   AF-A0A961P5D0-F1
#
_cell.length_a   1.000
_cell.length_b   1.000
_cell.length_c   1.000
_cell.angle_alpha   90.00
_cell.angle_beta   90.00
_cell.angle_gamma   90.00
#
_symmetry.space_group_name_H-M   'P 1'
#
loop_
_entity.id
_entity.type
_entity.pdbx_description
1 polymer ?
#
loop_
_entity_poly.entity_id
_entity_poly.type
_entity_poly.pdbx_seq_one_letter_code
_entity_poly.pdbx_strand_id
1 'polypeptide(L)' 'DPVWFGLMLLLAYEVGFTTPPFGLLLYIMLGVAPKGTTLKTVALSAAPYVGLTLVLIVIIALLPPIALWLPSLMGR' A
#
# COMPACT_ATOMS: atom_id res chain seq x y z
N ASP A 1 19.23 5.71 3.04
CA ASP A 1 19.25 4.69 4.10
C ASP A 1 18.57 3.42 3.58
N PRO A 2 19.16 2.22 3.75
CA PRO A 2 18.59 0.97 3.25
C PRO A 2 17.18 0.68 3.79
N VAL A 3 16.88 1.09 5.03
CA VAL A 3 15.56 0.90 5.65
C VAL A 3 14.52 1.77 4.96
N TRP A 4 14.85 3.03 4.72
CA TRP A 4 13.98 3.96 4.00
C TRP A 4 13.70 3.47 2.57
N PHE A 5 14.73 2.99 1.87
CA PHE A 5 14.56 2.47 0.51
C PHE A 5 13.71 1.19 0.49
N GLY A 6 13.96 0.27 1.43
CA GLY A 6 13.16 -0.93 1.60
C GLY A 6 11.69 -0.64 1.91
N LEU A 7 11.42 0.37 2.75
CA LEU A 7 10.06 0.82 3.06
C LEU A 7 9.35 1.37 1.82
N MET A 8 10.02 2.22 1.04
CA MET A 8 9.48 2.76 -0.21
C MET A 8 9.17 1.64 -1.22
N LEU A 9 10.05 0.64 -1.32
CA LEU A 9 9.83 -0.53 -2.18
C LEU A 9 8.62 -1.35 -1.73
N LEU A 10 8.47 -1.60 -0.43
CA LEU A 10 7.32 -2.32 0.14
C LEU A 10 6.00 -1.61 -0.12
N LEU A 11 5.94 -0.29 0.09
CA LEU A 11 4.76 0.51 -0.19
C LEU A 11 4.42 0.52 -1.69
N ALA A 12 5.43 0.57 -2.57
CA ALA A 12 5.22 0.47 -4.01
C ALA A 12 4.65 -0.90 -4.43
N TYR A 13 5.13 -2.00 -3.83
CA TYR A 13 4.57 -3.33 -4.06
C TYR A 13 3.13 -3.44 -3.60
N GLU A 14 2.82 -2.93 -2.41
CA GLU A 14 1.46 -2.92 -1.88
C GLU A 14 0.48 -2.21 -2.83
N VAL A 15 0.82 -1.00 -3.29
CA VAL A 15 -0.01 -0.27 -4.27
C VAL A 15 -0.17 -1.06 -5.56
N GLY A 16 0.89 -1.72 -6.04
CA GLY A 16 0.85 -2.58 -7.22
C GLY A 16 -0.07 -3.81 -7.07
N PHE A 17 -0.10 -4.42 -5.89
CA PHE A 17 -0.98 -5.56 -5.60
C PHE A 17 -2.45 -5.18 -5.38
N THR A 18 -2.70 -3.94 -4.96
CA THR A 18 -4.06 -3.45 -4.68
C THR A 18 -4.70 -2.71 -5.87
N THR A 19 -3.93 -2.40 -6.93
CA THR A 19 -4.42 -1.70 -8.13
C THR A 19 -4.52 -2.67 -9.33
N PRO A 20 -5.57 -2.60 -10.18
CA PRO A 20 -5.60 -3.33 -11.45
C PRO A 20 -4.48 -2.78 -12.35
N PRO A 21 -3.48 -3.58 -12.82
CA PRO A 21 -3.67 -4.81 -13.61
C PRO A 21 -3.27 -6.13 -12.92
N PHE A 22 -2.45 -6.11 -11.85
CA PHE A 22 -2.13 -7.30 -11.06
C PHE A 22 -3.26 -7.62 -10.08
N GLY A 23 -3.66 -6.63 -9.27
CA GLY A 23 -4.88 -6.66 -8.44
C GLY A 23 -5.04 -7.91 -7.56
N LEU A 24 -3.96 -8.59 -7.19
CA LEU A 24 -4.01 -9.87 -6.47
C LEU A 24 -4.88 -9.77 -5.22
N LEU A 25 -4.74 -8.69 -4.45
CA LEU A 25 -5.53 -8.44 -3.25
C LEU A 25 -7.01 -8.19 -3.57
N LEU A 26 -7.30 -7.53 -4.69
CA LEU A 26 -8.68 -7.32 -5.16
C LEU A 26 -9.35 -8.64 -5.57
N TYR A 27 -8.60 -9.54 -6.24
CA TYR A 27 -9.10 -10.85 -6.62
C TYR A 27 -9.31 -11.77 -5.41
N ILE A 28 -8.43 -11.72 -4.42
CA ILE A 28 -8.61 -12.45 -3.16
C ILE A 28 -9.89 -11.97 -2.47
N MET A 29 -10.11 -10.66 -2.36
CA MET A 29 -11.34 -10.14 -1.76
C MET A 29 -12.58 -10.47 -2.58
N LEU A 30 -12.49 -10.49 -3.91
CA LEU A 30 -13.60 -10.93 -4.76
C LEU A 30 -13.99 -12.39 -4.50
N GLY A 31 -13.02 -13.26 -4.20
CA GLY A 31 -13.25 -14.67 -3.87
C GLY A 31 -13.95 -14.90 -2.52
N VAL A 32 -13.79 -13.97 -1.56
CA VAL A 32 -14.45 -14.00 -0.24
C VAL A 32 -15.77 -13.21 -0.25
N ALA A 33 -15.95 -12.30 -1.21
CA ALA A 33 -17.11 -11.43 -1.30
C ALA A 33 -18.40 -12.19 -1.64
N PRO A 34 -19.59 -11.66 -1.23
CA PRO A 34 -20.88 -12.23 -1.57
C PRO A 34 -21.09 -12.36 -3.09
N LYS A 35 -21.83 -13.39 -3.51
CA LYS A 35 -22.20 -13.62 -4.91
C LYS A 35 -22.91 -12.38 -5.48
N GLY A 36 -22.42 -11.88 -6.61
CA GLY A 36 -22.92 -10.66 -7.25
C GLY A 36 -22.02 -9.43 -7.06
N THR A 37 -21.00 -9.52 -6.20
CA THR A 37 -19.97 -8.47 -6.09
C THR A 37 -19.10 -8.48 -7.34
N THR A 38 -18.84 -7.31 -7.92
CA THR A 38 -17.98 -7.18 -9.10
C THR A 38 -16.59 -6.70 -8.71
N LEU A 39 -15.57 -7.05 -9.52
CA LEU A 39 -14.21 -6.54 -9.34
C LEU A 39 -14.17 -5.00 -9.29
N LYS A 40 -15.03 -4.34 -10.08
CA LYS A 40 -15.16 -2.88 -10.10
C LYS A 40 -15.60 -2.33 -8.74
N THR A 41 -16.54 -3.00 -8.06
CA THR A 41 -17.00 -2.61 -6.72
C THR A 41 -15.86 -2.73 -5.71
N VAL A 42 -15.12 -3.84 -5.73
CA VAL A 42 -13.98 -4.05 -4.82
C VAL A 42 -12.86 -3.04 -5.08
N ALA A 43 -12.55 -2.78 -6.35
CA ALA A 43 -11.53 -1.80 -6.76
C ALA A 43 -11.91 -0.37 -6.34
N LEU A 44 -13.18 0.04 -6.51
CA LEU A 44 -13.64 1.35 -6.06
C LEU A 44 -13.56 1.49 -4.53
N SER A 45 -13.92 0.43 -3.79
CA SER A 45 -13.81 0.42 -2.33
C SER A 45 -12.36 0.51 -1.84
N ALA A 46 -11.41 -0.03 -2.60
CA ALA A 46 -9.98 0.05 -2.30
C ALA A 46 -9.32 1.37 -2.76
N ALA A 47 -9.94 2.12 -3.69
CA ALA A 47 -9.41 3.38 -4.19
C ALA A 47 -9.04 4.43 -3.10
N PRO A 48 -9.85 4.69 -2.05
CA PRO A 48 -9.46 5.62 -1.00
C PRO A 48 -8.23 5.16 -0.22
N TYR A 49 -8.08 3.84 -0.02
CA TYR A 49 -6.90 3.27 0.63
C TYR A 49 -5.65 3.51 -0.21
N VAL A 50 -5.70 3.22 -1.51
CA VAL A 50 -4.60 3.48 -2.43
C VAL A 50 -4.23 4.96 -2.45
N GLY A 51 -5.22 5.87 -2.43
CA GLY A 51 -4.98 7.31 -2.34
C GLY A 51 -4.21 7.72 -1.08
N LEU A 52 -4.60 7.18 0.08
CA LEU A 52 -3.88 7.40 1.34
C LEU A 52 -2.45 6.85 1.29
N THR A 53 -2.25 5.66 0.74
CA THR A 53 -0.91 5.06 0.61
C THR A 53 -0.02 5.90 -0.31
N LEU A 54 -0.55 6.44 -1.41
CA LEU A 54 0.21 7.34 -2.28
C LEU A 54 0.61 8.64 -1.57
N VAL A 55 -0.29 9.22 -0.77
CA VAL A 55 0.03 10.39 0.07
C VAL A 55 1.13 10.04 1.08
N LEU A 56 1.05 8.88 1.72
CA LEU A 56 2.06 8.39 2.65
C LEU A 56 3.43 8.22 1.97
N ILE A 57 3.46 7.64 0.77
CA ILE A 57 4.68 7.51 -0.04
C ILE A 57 5.30 8.89 -0.30
N VAL A 58 4.50 9.89 -0.68
CA VAL A 58 4.99 11.26 -0.91
C VAL A 58 5.54 11.89 0.38
N ILE A 59 4.84 11.72 1.50
CA ILE A 59 5.29 12.21 2.81
C ILE A 59 6.63 11.59 3.19
N ILE A 60 6.77 10.26 3.10
CA ILE A 60 8.00 9.55 3.44
C ILE A 60 9.13 9.89 2.45
N ALA A 61 8.80 10.14 1.18
CA ALA A 61 9.76 10.57 0.18
C ALA A 61 10.37 11.94 0.50
N LEU A 62 9.54 12.89 0.96
CA LEU A 62 9.95 14.26 1.29
C LEU A 62 10.52 14.38 2.72
N LEU A 63 10.07 13.54 3.65
CA LEU A 63 10.45 13.53 5.06
C LEU A 63 10.96 12.12 5.49
N PRO A 64 12.16 11.72 5.05
CA PRO A 64 12.79 10.46 5.47
C PRO A 64 12.89 10.23 6.99
N PRO A 65 13.05 11.26 7.85
CA PRO A 65 13.12 11.07 9.29
C PRO A 65 11.89 10.40 9.91
N ILE A 66 10.70 10.54 9.30
CA ILE A 66 9.47 9.90 9.79
C ILE A 66 9.58 8.38 9.72
N ALA A 67 10.11 7.87 8.61
CA ALA A 67 10.33 6.43 8.42
C ALA A 67 11.45 5.87 9.29
N LEU A 68 12.44 6.71 9.63
CA LEU A 68 13.62 6.31 10.38
C LEU A 68 13.48 6.54 11.90
N TRP A 69 12.45 7.28 12.34
CA TRP A 69 12.21 7.55 13.76
C TRP A 69 12.03 6.27 14.57
N LEU A 70 11.12 5.38 14.15
CA LEU A 70 10.89 4.12 14.86
C LEU A 70 12.13 3.20 14.81
N PRO A 71 12.78 2.93 13.65
CA PRO A 71 14.04 2.18 13.60
C PRO A 71 15.16 2.78 14.46
N SER A 72 15.24 4.12 14.57
CA SER A 72 16.25 4.79 15.40
C SER A 72 16.01 4.62 16.90
N LEU A 73 14.75 4.43 17.31
CA LEU A 73 14.37 4.11 18.70
C LEU A 73 14.53 2.63 19.04
N MET A 74 14.39 1.75 18.05
CA MET A 74 14.63 0.31 18.17
C MET A 74 16.12 -0.01 18.11
N GLY A 75 16.98 0.85 18.69
CA GLY A 75 18.43 0.80 18.59
C GLY A 75 18.99 -0.63 18.54
N ARG A 76 19.88 -0.86 17.57
CA ARG A 76 20.57 -2.13 17.31
C ARG A 76 20.72 -3.05 18.52
#